data_AF-A0A930LAW3-F1
#
_entry.id   AF-A0A930LAW3-F1
#
_cell.length_a   1.000
_cell.length_b   1.000
_cell.length_c   1.000
_cell.angle_alpha   90.00
_cell.angle_beta   90.00
_cell.angle_gamma   90.00
#
_symmetry.space_group_name_H-M   'P 1'
#
loop_
_entity.id
_entity.type
_entity.pdbx_description
1 polymer ?
#
loop_
_entity_poly.entity_id
_entity_poly.type
_entity_poly.pdbx_seq_one_letter_code
_entity_poly.pdbx_strand_id
1 'polypeptide(L)'
;MDYPNLLETAFDEFAAAPAVGDSAGAPQLLIWRQIRWSNRRPLIEVEPVVPGGGAEGVHNRASQAEGESTPNQERSPAQRGVPSGVRIQIPLTPGAYLGLRIPRDSEGELYRYCAGYTTGTSNDAAPESAGIRRVPCPEGTRIQRGQQCPRCTARDEFTALHSAHLYPGTLTESMRAYAMLEHRLYIATFPDGTHKVGTSSLHSTPRRLDEQAVATATYIALAPDGLAIRRAEDAVTALAKIPQVKQVASKYRAWTNPLPGAQLRVAHQEAVARAREALAELAHTDPEVPLTALDEPWIPSLAMNRPYAALRAQSPEPLAPCDSGLESGAAGFFCTGAAGQFLSAHTGDADAAFLVNTAAWRNVLVEPAQEFTRVRVQGSLF
;
A
#
# COMPACT_ATOMS: atom_id res chain seq x y z
N MET A 1 -14.98 26.52 -10.45
CA MET A 1 -13.56 26.74 -10.10
C MET A 1 -12.85 25.48 -10.51
N ASP A 2 -11.89 25.58 -11.43
CA ASP A 2 -11.05 24.45 -11.81
C ASP A 2 -9.96 24.32 -10.74
N TYR A 3 -9.96 23.18 -10.04
CA TYR A 3 -8.95 22.88 -9.04
C TYR A 3 -7.85 22.05 -9.69
N PRO A 4 -6.57 22.45 -9.59
CA PRO A 4 -5.47 21.61 -10.09
C PRO A 4 -5.56 20.22 -9.49
N ASN A 5 -5.59 19.20 -10.33
CA ASN A 5 -5.75 17.82 -9.88
C ASN A 5 -4.37 17.23 -9.57
N LEU A 6 -4.19 16.67 -8.38
CA LEU A 6 -2.92 16.04 -7.97
C LEU A 6 -2.37 15.02 -8.97
N LEU A 7 -3.25 14.31 -9.69
CA LEU A 7 -2.82 13.29 -10.64
C LEU A 7 -2.21 13.88 -11.92
N GLU A 8 -2.51 15.13 -12.27
CA GLU A 8 -1.96 15.79 -13.46
C GLU A 8 -0.44 16.00 -13.32
N THR A 9 0.05 16.24 -12.10
CA THR A 9 1.48 16.33 -11.78
C THR A 9 2.28 15.11 -12.24
N ALA A 10 1.65 13.92 -12.29
CA ALA A 10 2.35 12.73 -12.75
C ALA A 10 2.77 12.81 -14.22
N PHE A 11 2.02 13.51 -15.06
CA PHE A 11 2.35 13.63 -16.48
C PHE A 11 3.51 14.60 -16.69
N ASP A 12 3.55 15.70 -15.93
CA ASP A 12 4.66 16.65 -15.95
C ASP A 12 5.96 15.97 -15.48
N GLU A 13 5.92 15.21 -14.39
CA GLU A 13 7.07 14.46 -13.89
C GLU A 13 7.54 13.38 -14.88
N PHE A 14 6.61 12.71 -15.56
CA PHE A 14 6.96 11.70 -16.57
C PHE A 14 7.63 12.32 -17.79
N ALA A 15 7.09 13.44 -18.30
CA ALA A 15 7.61 14.12 -19.48
C ALA A 15 9.01 14.72 -19.25
N ALA A 16 9.32 15.13 -18.01
CA ALA A 16 10.63 15.63 -17.64
C ALA A 16 11.71 14.53 -17.52
N ALA A 17 11.34 13.24 -17.54
CA ALA A 17 12.29 12.14 -17.37
C ALA A 17 13.11 11.88 -18.65
N PRO A 18 14.45 11.78 -18.56
CA PRO A 18 15.35 11.72 -19.73
C PRO A 18 15.25 10.44 -20.59
N ALA A 19 14.39 9.48 -20.22
CA ALA A 19 14.25 8.18 -20.87
C ALA A 19 12.99 8.05 -21.75
N VAL A 20 12.14 9.08 -21.82
CA VAL A 20 10.89 9.05 -22.60
C VAL A 20 11.18 9.67 -23.96
N GLY A 21 11.46 8.83 -24.97
CA GLY A 21 11.59 9.30 -26.36
C GLY A 21 10.30 9.97 -26.84
N ASP A 22 10.41 10.90 -27.80
CA ASP A 22 9.34 11.72 -28.39
C ASP A 22 8.12 10.86 -28.79
N SER A 23 7.26 10.62 -27.81
CA SER A 23 6.04 9.86 -27.97
C SER A 23 4.98 10.86 -28.37
N ALA A 24 4.57 10.83 -29.63
CA ALA A 24 3.46 11.62 -30.14
C ALA A 24 2.17 11.25 -29.38
N GLY A 25 1.89 12.01 -28.31
CA GLY A 25 0.74 11.87 -27.42
C GLY A 25 1.17 11.77 -25.95
N ALA A 26 0.93 12.84 -25.18
CA ALA A 26 1.15 12.81 -23.73
C ALA A 26 0.30 11.70 -23.08
N PRO A 27 0.83 10.95 -22.11
CA PRO A 27 0.02 9.99 -21.36
C PRO A 27 -1.14 10.73 -20.70
N GLN A 28 -2.36 10.19 -20.84
CA GLN A 28 -3.57 10.70 -20.17
C GLN A 28 -4.13 9.69 -19.17
N LEU A 29 -3.48 8.53 -19.04
CA LEU A 29 -3.92 7.41 -18.22
C LEU A 29 -2.84 7.00 -17.24
N LEU A 30 -3.27 6.67 -16.03
CA LEU A 30 -2.43 6.23 -14.94
C LEU A 30 -2.92 4.89 -14.42
N ILE A 31 -2.04 4.09 -13.85
CA ILE A 31 -2.41 2.95 -13.03
C ILE A 31 -2.20 3.37 -11.57
N TRP A 32 -3.28 3.38 -10.79
CA TRP A 32 -3.16 3.61 -9.36
C TRP A 32 -2.45 2.42 -8.71
N ARG A 33 -1.30 2.63 -8.06
CA ARG A 33 -0.58 1.53 -7.41
C ARG A 33 -0.91 1.45 -5.93
N GLN A 34 -0.71 2.52 -5.18
CA GLN A 34 -0.97 2.54 -3.74
C GLN A 34 -0.74 3.93 -3.16
N ILE A 35 -1.16 4.12 -1.91
CA ILE A 35 -0.52 5.12 -1.05
C ILE A 35 0.78 4.52 -0.52
N ARG A 36 1.90 5.10 -0.90
CA ARG A 36 3.22 4.75 -0.36
C ARG A 36 3.55 5.67 0.80
N TRP A 37 4.24 5.16 1.81
CA TRP A 37 4.78 5.98 2.89
C TRP A 37 6.28 6.10 2.70
N SER A 38 6.81 7.32 2.74
CA SER A 38 8.24 7.61 2.69
C SER A 38 8.55 8.72 3.67
N ASN A 39 9.58 8.56 4.51
CA ASN A 39 9.91 9.52 5.57
C ASN A 39 8.68 9.92 6.41
N ARG A 40 7.85 8.94 6.77
CA ARG A 40 6.58 9.10 7.51
C ARG A 40 5.52 9.96 6.78
N ARG A 41 5.68 10.27 5.49
CA ARG A 41 4.72 11.06 4.68
C ARG A 41 4.04 10.18 3.62
N PRO A 42 2.72 10.35 3.39
CA PRO A 42 2.01 9.65 2.34
C PRO A 42 2.30 10.27 0.96
N LEU A 43 2.55 9.39 -0.01
CA LEU A 43 2.76 9.68 -1.42
C LEU A 43 1.76 8.85 -2.23
N ILE A 44 1.09 9.45 -3.19
CA ILE A 44 0.30 8.72 -4.17
C ILE A 44 1.28 8.10 -5.17
N GLU A 45 1.36 6.77 -5.23
CA GLU A 45 2.18 6.07 -6.20
C GLU A 45 1.31 5.65 -7.40
N VAL A 46 1.65 6.16 -8.57
CA VAL A 46 0.99 5.86 -9.85
C VAL A 46 2.01 5.40 -10.89
N GLU A 47 1.53 4.86 -12.00
CA GLU A 47 2.35 4.54 -13.15
C GLU A 47 1.68 5.01 -14.44
N PRO A 48 2.32 5.86 -15.25
CA PRO A 48 1.82 6.25 -16.55
C PRO A 48 1.64 5.06 -17.48
N VAL A 49 0.59 5.12 -18.29
CA VAL A 49 0.34 4.19 -19.39
C VAL A 49 0.78 4.84 -20.69
N VAL A 50 1.62 4.15 -21.44
CA VAL A 50 2.12 4.61 -22.74
C VAL A 50 1.36 3.91 -23.87
N PRO A 51 1.23 4.54 -25.05
CA PRO A 51 0.68 3.88 -26.23
C PRO A 51 1.43 2.57 -26.50
N GLY A 52 0.71 1.50 -26.81
CA GLY A 52 1.31 0.23 -27.22
C GLY A 52 1.97 0.37 -28.59
N GLY A 53 3.23 0.78 -28.64
CA GLY A 53 4.10 0.60 -29.80
C GLY A 53 4.79 -0.74 -29.67
N GLY A 54 4.69 -1.60 -30.69
CA GLY A 54 5.32 -2.92 -30.69
C GLY A 54 6.83 -2.81 -30.49
N ALA A 55 7.30 -3.01 -29.26
CA ALA A 55 8.63 -3.52 -29.01
C ALA A 55 8.53 -5.04 -29.05
N GLU A 56 8.29 -5.59 -30.24
CA GLU A 56 8.74 -6.95 -30.52
C GLU A 56 10.24 -6.96 -30.28
N GLY A 57 10.67 -7.82 -29.37
CA GLY A 57 12.07 -7.98 -29.04
C GLY A 57 12.88 -8.23 -30.31
N VAL A 58 14.00 -7.53 -30.42
CA VAL A 58 15.05 -7.83 -31.39
C VAL A 58 15.61 -9.21 -31.08
N HIS A 59 14.95 -10.25 -31.60
CA HIS A 59 15.52 -11.58 -31.77
C HIS A 59 15.26 -12.03 -33.21
N ASN A 60 16.33 -11.89 -34.00
CA ASN A 60 16.54 -12.39 -35.35
C ASN A 60 15.68 -13.59 -35.77
N ARG A 61 14.91 -13.43 -36.85
CA ARG A 61 15.01 -14.35 -37.99
C ARG A 61 14.49 -13.71 -39.27
N ALA A 62 15.38 -13.62 -40.25
CA ALA A 62 15.07 -13.23 -41.61
C ALA A 62 14.04 -14.16 -42.25
N SER A 63 13.03 -13.58 -42.89
CA SER A 63 12.38 -14.11 -44.09
C SER A 63 11.65 -12.94 -44.77
N GLN A 64 12.20 -12.50 -45.89
CA GLN A 64 11.57 -11.52 -46.77
C GLN A 64 10.34 -12.15 -47.44
N ALA A 65 9.23 -11.42 -47.45
CA ALA A 65 8.24 -11.47 -48.52
C ALA A 65 7.55 -10.10 -48.58
N GLU A 66 7.69 -9.45 -49.73
CA GLU A 66 7.03 -8.20 -50.10
C GLU A 66 5.52 -8.38 -50.17
N GLY A 67 4.76 -7.34 -49.82
CA GLY A 67 3.33 -7.29 -50.13
C GLY A 67 2.52 -6.32 -49.27
N GLU A 68 2.17 -5.20 -49.90
CA GLU A 68 0.88 -4.51 -49.73
C GLU A 68 0.65 -3.63 -48.49
N SER A 69 0.76 -2.32 -48.73
CA SER A 69 0.28 -1.23 -47.90
C SER A 69 -1.22 -1.39 -47.56
N THR A 70 -1.52 -1.63 -46.29
CA THR A 70 -2.90 -1.58 -45.76
C THR A 70 -3.17 -0.22 -45.10
N PRO A 71 -4.37 0.36 -45.28
CA PRO A 71 -4.70 1.70 -44.84
C PRO A 71 -4.96 1.75 -43.33
N ASN A 72 -4.54 2.87 -42.72
CA ASN A 72 -4.95 3.44 -41.44
C ASN A 72 -5.82 2.53 -40.55
N GLN A 73 -5.17 1.67 -39.74
CA GLN A 73 -5.85 1.00 -38.64
C GLN A 73 -6.31 2.06 -37.65
N GLU A 74 -7.60 2.40 -37.71
CA GLU A 74 -8.30 3.00 -36.59
C GLU A 74 -7.96 2.18 -35.33
N ARG A 75 -7.34 2.82 -34.34
CA ARG A 75 -6.98 2.21 -33.06
C ARG A 75 -8.21 1.53 -32.50
N SER A 76 -8.22 0.19 -32.52
CA SER A 76 -9.26 -0.59 -31.88
C SER A 76 -9.34 -0.17 -30.40
N PRO A 77 -10.54 0.04 -29.82
CA PRO A 77 -10.73 0.44 -28.41
C PRO A 77 -10.12 -0.50 -27.36
N ALA A 78 -9.58 -1.64 -27.78
CA ALA A 78 -9.14 -2.76 -26.97
C ALA A 78 -7.76 -2.60 -26.31
N GLN A 79 -6.92 -1.63 -26.72
CA GLN A 79 -5.60 -1.42 -26.11
C GLN A 79 -5.50 0.00 -25.55
N ARG A 80 -5.89 0.17 -24.28
CA ARG A 80 -5.70 1.40 -23.48
C ARG A 80 -4.21 1.74 -23.22
N GLY A 81 -3.27 1.01 -23.82
CA GLY A 81 -1.82 1.16 -23.67
C GLY A 81 -1.19 0.12 -22.74
N VAL A 82 0.12 0.22 -22.56
CA VAL A 82 0.90 -0.65 -21.66
C VAL A 82 1.47 0.16 -20.48
N PRO A 83 1.59 -0.43 -19.28
CA PRO A 83 2.27 0.21 -18.16
C PRO A 83 3.70 0.62 -18.55
N SER A 84 4.10 1.85 -18.24
CA SER A 84 5.43 2.38 -18.59
C SER A 84 6.61 1.73 -17.86
N GLY A 85 6.36 1.02 -16.76
CA GLY A 85 7.38 0.56 -15.83
C GLY A 85 7.88 1.67 -14.88
N VAL A 86 7.47 2.92 -15.05
CA VAL A 86 7.94 4.05 -14.23
C VAL A 86 6.92 4.32 -13.11
N ARG A 87 7.40 4.29 -11.86
CA ARG A 87 6.60 4.58 -10.67
C ARG A 87 6.79 6.04 -10.29
N ILE A 88 5.73 6.82 -10.40
CA ILE A 88 5.72 8.24 -10.04
C ILE A 88 5.10 8.39 -8.65
N GLN A 89 5.68 9.27 -7.84
CA GLN A 89 5.30 9.46 -6.44
C GLN A 89 4.94 10.92 -6.17
N ILE A 90 3.64 11.19 -6.10
CA ILE A 90 3.11 12.54 -5.89
C ILE A 90 2.88 12.73 -4.38
N PRO A 91 3.46 13.77 -3.74
CA PRO A 91 3.15 14.09 -2.35
C PRO A 91 1.66 14.35 -2.13
N LEU A 92 1.07 13.70 -1.13
CA LEU A 92 -0.30 14.01 -0.73
C LEU A 92 -0.31 15.30 0.10
N THR A 93 -0.71 16.40 -0.53
CA THR A 93 -0.79 17.72 0.10
C THR A 93 -2.20 17.94 0.67
N PRO A 94 -2.36 18.24 1.97
CA PRO A 94 -3.66 18.61 2.54
C PRO A 94 -4.27 19.83 1.83
N GLY A 95 -5.56 19.77 1.54
CA GLY A 95 -6.32 20.77 0.78
C GLY A 95 -6.25 20.59 -0.73
N ALA A 96 -5.37 19.72 -1.25
CA ALA A 96 -5.29 19.49 -2.68
C ALA A 96 -6.45 18.62 -3.19
N TYR A 97 -6.89 18.92 -4.41
CA TYR A 97 -7.96 18.19 -5.08
C TYR A 97 -7.42 16.91 -5.71
N LEU A 98 -8.12 15.81 -5.49
CA LEU A 98 -7.89 14.52 -6.12
C LEU A 98 -9.20 14.09 -6.78
N GLY A 99 -9.20 14.00 -8.10
CA GLY A 99 -10.35 13.52 -8.88
C GLY A 99 -9.92 12.47 -9.90
N LEU A 100 -10.72 11.43 -10.07
CA LEU A 100 -10.45 10.36 -11.02
C LEU A 100 -11.72 9.75 -11.59
N ARG A 101 -11.62 9.29 -12.83
CA ARG A 101 -12.52 8.32 -13.46
C ARG A 101 -11.85 6.95 -13.50
N ILE A 102 -12.67 5.92 -13.52
CA ILE A 102 -12.25 4.52 -13.53
C ILE A 102 -12.78 3.88 -14.81
N PRO A 103 -11.98 3.85 -15.90
CA PRO A 103 -12.39 3.24 -17.15
C PRO A 103 -12.70 1.75 -17.00
N ARG A 104 -13.71 1.30 -17.76
CA ARG A 104 -14.11 -0.10 -17.90
C ARG A 104 -13.99 -0.54 -19.35
N ASP A 105 -13.81 -1.83 -19.59
CA ASP A 105 -13.86 -2.40 -20.93
C ASP A 105 -15.30 -2.58 -21.42
N SER A 106 -15.45 -3.11 -22.63
CA SER A 106 -16.76 -3.33 -23.27
C SER A 106 -17.65 -4.31 -22.51
N GLU A 107 -17.09 -5.16 -21.66
CA GLU A 107 -17.83 -6.11 -20.81
C GLU A 107 -18.18 -5.48 -19.45
N GLY A 108 -17.78 -4.22 -19.22
CA GLY A 108 -17.94 -3.54 -17.96
C GLY A 108 -16.88 -3.91 -16.93
N GLU A 109 -15.83 -4.66 -17.28
CA GLU A 109 -14.78 -5.08 -16.36
C GLU A 109 -13.69 -4.01 -16.20
N LEU A 110 -13.05 -4.01 -15.03
CA LEU A 110 -11.98 -3.06 -14.73
C LEU A 110 -10.70 -3.42 -15.49
N TYR A 111 -9.96 -2.40 -15.94
CA TYR A 111 -8.58 -2.59 -16.38
C TYR A 111 -7.66 -2.70 -15.16
N ARG A 112 -7.24 -3.93 -14.82
CA ARG A 112 -6.29 -4.20 -13.75
C ARG A 112 -4.96 -4.69 -14.30
N TYR A 113 -3.86 -4.21 -13.75
CA TYR A 113 -2.51 -4.52 -14.22
C TYR A 113 -1.65 -5.16 -13.13
N CYS A 114 -0.81 -6.12 -13.50
CA CYS A 114 0.11 -6.77 -12.57
C CYS A 114 0.94 -5.73 -11.78
N ALA A 115 1.06 -5.93 -10.46
CA ALA A 115 1.84 -5.09 -9.56
C ALA A 115 3.35 -5.13 -9.84
N GLY A 116 3.81 -6.18 -10.51
CA GLY A 116 5.21 -6.58 -10.56
C GLY A 116 5.56 -7.54 -9.42
N TYR A 117 6.82 -7.60 -9.02
CA TYR A 117 7.31 -8.50 -7.96
C TYR A 117 8.31 -7.80 -7.05
N THR A 118 8.54 -8.35 -5.87
CA THR A 118 9.53 -7.85 -4.91
C THR A 118 10.77 -8.73 -4.91
N THR A 119 11.95 -8.11 -4.86
CA THR A 119 13.25 -8.80 -4.77
C THR A 119 14.15 -8.10 -3.75
N GLY A 120 15.05 -8.86 -3.13
CA GLY A 120 16.06 -8.32 -2.23
C GLY A 120 17.12 -7.53 -2.99
N THR A 121 17.62 -6.48 -2.36
CA THR A 121 18.80 -5.72 -2.82
C THR A 121 19.86 -5.80 -1.74
N SER A 122 21.08 -6.17 -2.09
CA SER A 122 22.23 -6.15 -1.18
C SER A 122 23.41 -5.50 -1.88
N ASN A 123 24.26 -4.84 -1.10
CA ASN A 123 25.59 -4.43 -1.53
C ASN A 123 26.59 -5.21 -0.68
N ASP A 124 27.43 -6.04 -1.31
CA ASP A 124 28.40 -6.88 -0.61
C ASP A 124 29.40 -6.04 0.22
N ALA A 125 29.62 -4.77 -0.16
CA ALA A 125 30.47 -3.83 0.57
C ALA A 125 29.78 -3.14 1.77
N ALA A 126 28.44 -3.24 1.90
CA ALA A 126 27.66 -2.64 2.98
C ALA A 126 26.41 -3.50 3.27
N PRO A 127 26.56 -4.64 3.97
CA PRO A 127 25.46 -5.57 4.23
C PRO A 127 24.26 -4.94 4.95
N GLU A 128 24.49 -3.92 5.78
CA GLU A 128 23.47 -3.12 6.46
C GLU A 128 22.58 -2.34 5.48
N SER A 129 23.01 -2.14 4.23
CA SER A 129 22.20 -1.55 3.16
C SER A 129 21.22 -2.54 2.51
N ALA A 130 21.17 -3.79 3.01
CA ALA A 130 20.22 -4.77 2.54
C ALA A 130 18.79 -4.24 2.61
N GLY A 131 18.04 -4.46 1.54
CA GLY A 131 16.75 -3.85 1.33
C GLY A 131 15.86 -4.69 0.44
N ILE A 132 14.68 -4.15 0.17
CA ILE A 132 13.74 -4.74 -0.78
C ILE A 132 13.39 -3.70 -1.82
N ARG A 133 13.30 -4.14 -3.07
CA ARG A 133 12.88 -3.32 -4.20
C ARG A 133 11.69 -3.97 -4.88
N ARG A 134 10.74 -3.13 -5.29
CA ARG A 134 9.68 -3.54 -6.20
C ARG A 134 10.14 -3.38 -7.63
N VAL A 135 9.98 -4.43 -8.42
CA VAL A 135 10.25 -4.45 -9.86
C VAL A 135 8.90 -4.44 -10.58
N PRO A 136 8.63 -3.45 -11.45
CA PRO A 136 7.44 -3.43 -12.29
C PRO A 136 7.28 -4.72 -13.10
N CYS A 137 6.05 -5.05 -13.51
CA CYS A 137 5.81 -6.24 -14.32
C CYS A 137 6.51 -6.10 -15.68
N PRO A 138 7.46 -6.99 -16.03
CA PRO A 138 8.20 -6.86 -17.29
C PRO A 138 7.33 -6.95 -18.54
N GLU A 139 6.19 -7.63 -18.43
CA GLU A 139 5.23 -7.81 -19.53
C GLU A 139 4.07 -6.80 -19.49
N GLY A 140 3.99 -5.96 -18.45
CA GLY A 140 2.83 -5.08 -18.25
C GLY A 140 1.49 -5.83 -18.19
N THR A 141 1.47 -7.09 -17.76
CA THR A 141 0.34 -8.02 -17.92
C THR A 141 -0.96 -7.46 -17.31
N ARG A 142 -2.06 -7.49 -18.08
CA ARG A 142 -3.42 -7.30 -17.54
C ARG A 142 -3.82 -8.52 -16.73
N ILE A 143 -4.40 -8.32 -15.55
CA ILE A 143 -4.87 -9.39 -14.66
C ILE A 143 -6.37 -9.25 -14.43
N GLN A 144 -7.08 -10.37 -14.26
CA GLN A 144 -8.50 -10.35 -13.92
C GLN A 144 -8.72 -10.32 -12.40
N ARG A 145 -7.83 -10.97 -11.64
CA ARG A 145 -7.94 -11.12 -10.18
C ARG A 145 -6.56 -11.09 -9.54
N GLY A 146 -6.54 -10.88 -8.22
CA GLY A 146 -5.30 -10.84 -7.44
C GLY A 146 -4.48 -9.57 -7.68
N GLN A 147 -3.18 -9.66 -7.43
CA GLN A 147 -2.26 -8.52 -7.51
C GLN A 147 -1.15 -8.73 -8.54
N GLN A 148 -0.86 -9.98 -8.89
CA GLN A 148 0.29 -10.37 -9.70
C GLN A 148 -0.14 -11.38 -10.76
N CYS A 149 0.50 -11.34 -11.92
CA CYS A 149 0.43 -12.42 -12.89
C CYS A 149 1.28 -13.62 -12.43
N PRO A 150 1.06 -14.84 -12.96
CA PRO A 150 1.79 -16.04 -12.52
C PRO A 150 3.32 -15.89 -12.56
N ARG A 151 3.87 -15.23 -13.60
CA ARG A 151 5.32 -14.99 -13.72
C ARG A 151 5.86 -14.10 -12.60
N CYS A 152 5.15 -13.04 -12.23
CA CYS A 152 5.57 -12.15 -11.15
C CYS A 152 5.39 -12.81 -9.79
N THR A 153 4.33 -13.58 -9.56
CA THR A 153 4.17 -14.36 -8.32
C THR A 153 5.32 -15.35 -8.12
N ALA A 154 5.73 -16.06 -9.17
CA ALA A 154 6.85 -17.01 -9.09
C ALA A 154 8.21 -16.33 -8.80
N ARG A 155 8.35 -15.04 -9.12
CA ARG A 155 9.57 -14.24 -8.87
C ARG A 155 9.51 -13.44 -7.58
N ASP A 156 8.38 -13.43 -6.87
CA ASP A 156 8.24 -12.60 -5.68
C ASP A 156 8.93 -13.25 -4.48
N GLU A 157 10.11 -12.72 -4.15
CA GLU A 157 10.95 -13.28 -3.10
C GLU A 157 10.45 -12.89 -1.70
N PHE A 158 9.57 -11.90 -1.59
CA PHE A 158 9.08 -11.40 -0.31
C PHE A 158 8.15 -12.40 0.39
N THR A 159 7.46 -13.24 -0.38
CA THR A 159 6.56 -14.25 0.20
C THR A 159 7.33 -15.29 1.02
N ALA A 160 8.51 -15.73 0.55
CA ALA A 160 9.36 -16.68 1.27
C ALA A 160 9.84 -16.14 2.62
N LEU A 161 9.95 -14.81 2.77
CA LEU A 161 10.35 -14.18 4.02
C LEU A 161 9.39 -14.52 5.18
N HIS A 162 8.10 -14.77 4.91
CA HIS A 162 7.09 -15.03 5.94
C HIS A 162 7.30 -16.34 6.70
N SER A 163 7.90 -17.34 6.05
CA SER A 163 8.15 -18.67 6.60
C SER A 163 9.64 -18.99 6.69
N ALA A 164 10.50 -17.99 6.53
CA ALA A 164 11.95 -18.18 6.49
C ALA A 164 12.53 -18.77 7.78
N HIS A 165 11.91 -18.54 8.94
CA HIS A 165 12.32 -19.13 10.22
C HIS A 165 12.00 -20.62 10.31
N LEU A 166 11.07 -21.12 9.49
CA LEU A 166 10.74 -22.55 9.37
C LEU A 166 11.57 -23.20 8.26
N TYR A 167 11.84 -22.46 7.18
CA TYR A 167 12.52 -22.97 5.98
C TYR A 167 13.62 -22.01 5.50
N PRO A 168 14.72 -21.85 6.24
CA PRO A 168 15.73 -20.83 5.95
C PRO A 168 16.46 -21.05 4.62
N GLY A 169 16.45 -22.25 4.06
CA GLY A 169 17.02 -22.57 2.74
C GLY A 169 16.24 -22.00 1.55
N THR A 170 15.07 -21.39 1.76
CA THR A 170 14.22 -20.87 0.68
C THR A 170 14.54 -19.43 0.27
N LEU A 171 15.36 -18.71 1.07
CA LEU A 171 15.74 -17.33 0.78
C LEU A 171 16.91 -17.25 -0.20
N THR A 172 16.80 -16.33 -1.18
CA THR A 172 17.94 -15.86 -1.95
C THR A 172 18.93 -15.11 -1.06
N GLU A 173 20.18 -14.94 -1.51
CA GLU A 173 21.22 -14.31 -0.70
C GLU A 173 20.85 -12.88 -0.28
N SER A 174 20.32 -12.08 -1.21
CA SER A 174 19.91 -10.70 -0.91
C SER A 174 18.74 -10.64 0.07
N MET A 175 17.79 -11.56 -0.03
CA MET A 175 16.68 -11.66 0.93
C MET A 175 17.13 -12.20 2.29
N ARG A 176 18.14 -13.08 2.32
CA ARG A 176 18.78 -13.53 3.55
C ARG A 176 19.47 -12.36 4.24
N ALA A 177 20.25 -11.56 3.52
CA ALA A 177 20.86 -10.35 4.07
C ALA A 177 19.82 -9.40 4.68
N TYR A 178 18.69 -9.18 3.99
CA TYR A 178 17.57 -8.40 4.53
C TYR A 178 16.94 -9.05 5.78
N ALA A 179 16.76 -10.37 5.77
CA ALA A 179 16.23 -11.11 6.91
C ALA A 179 17.17 -11.07 8.12
N MET A 180 18.48 -10.91 7.92
CA MET A 180 19.47 -10.81 8.99
C MET A 180 19.60 -9.41 9.60
N LEU A 181 18.87 -8.41 9.09
CA LEU A 181 18.78 -7.11 9.76
C LEU A 181 18.03 -7.24 11.09
N GLU A 182 18.28 -6.33 12.02
CA GLU A 182 17.50 -6.28 13.26
C GLU A 182 16.02 -6.01 12.98
N HIS A 183 15.17 -6.67 13.75
CA HIS A 183 13.73 -6.54 13.64
C HIS A 183 13.08 -6.30 15.00
N ARG A 184 12.03 -5.48 14.98
CA ARG A 184 11.19 -5.20 16.13
C ARG A 184 9.87 -5.94 16.01
N LEU A 185 9.39 -6.45 17.14
CA LEU A 185 8.05 -6.99 17.33
C LEU A 185 7.16 -5.89 17.90
N TYR A 186 5.95 -5.76 17.38
CA TYR A 186 4.98 -4.79 17.88
C TYR A 186 3.60 -5.39 18.05
N ILE A 187 2.83 -4.82 18.97
CA ILE A 187 1.38 -4.98 19.06
C ILE A 187 0.72 -3.75 18.45
N ALA A 188 -0.12 -3.97 17.46
CA ALA A 188 -0.92 -2.98 16.78
C ALA A 188 -2.39 -3.14 17.18
N THR A 189 -3.02 -2.09 17.70
CA THR A 189 -4.46 -2.04 17.97
C THR A 189 -5.13 -1.15 16.93
N PHE A 190 -6.19 -1.67 16.32
CA PHE A 190 -6.99 -0.96 15.33
C PHE A 190 -8.14 -0.19 16.00
N PRO A 191 -8.78 0.75 15.29
CA PRO A 191 -9.82 1.58 15.90
C PRO A 191 -11.04 0.84 16.44
N ASP A 192 -11.29 -0.40 16.02
CA ASP A 192 -12.36 -1.28 16.54
C ASP A 192 -11.94 -2.09 17.79
N GLY A 193 -10.75 -1.81 18.34
CA GLY A 193 -10.20 -2.52 19.50
C GLY A 193 -9.54 -3.86 19.18
N THR A 194 -9.62 -4.36 17.95
CA THR A 194 -8.94 -5.60 17.59
C THR A 194 -7.43 -5.42 17.48
N HIS A 195 -6.68 -6.50 17.69
CA HIS A 195 -5.22 -6.48 17.76
C HIS A 195 -4.56 -7.27 16.65
N LYS A 196 -3.31 -6.92 16.36
CA LYS A 196 -2.40 -7.69 15.52
C LYS A 196 -1.00 -7.65 16.12
N VAL A 197 -0.31 -8.78 16.13
CA VAL A 197 1.14 -8.83 16.31
C VAL A 197 1.80 -8.70 14.94
N GLY A 198 2.90 -7.96 14.86
CA GLY A 198 3.61 -7.79 13.61
C GLY A 198 5.08 -7.50 13.80
N THR A 199 5.83 -7.66 12.72
CA THR A 199 7.27 -7.45 12.69
C THR A 199 7.65 -6.32 11.72
N SER A 200 8.70 -5.58 12.07
CA SER A 200 9.29 -4.55 11.21
C SER A 200 10.81 -4.56 11.33
N SER A 201 11.51 -4.59 10.21
CA SER A 201 12.95 -4.33 10.17
C SER A 201 13.26 -2.91 10.64
N LEU A 202 14.50 -2.65 11.05
CA LEU A 202 14.96 -1.28 11.32
C LEU A 202 14.67 -0.32 10.15
N HIS A 203 14.93 -0.76 8.92
CA HIS A 203 14.68 0.01 7.69
C HIS A 203 13.23 0.44 7.47
N SER A 204 12.28 -0.30 8.05
CA SER A 204 10.85 0.01 7.96
C SER A 204 10.29 0.60 9.22
N THR A 205 11.03 0.61 10.33
CA THR A 205 10.63 1.26 11.58
C THR A 205 10.87 2.77 11.47
N PRO A 206 9.93 3.66 11.88
CA PRO A 206 8.58 3.40 12.36
C PRO A 206 7.51 3.45 11.24
N ARG A 207 7.92 3.69 9.99
CA ARG A 207 7.04 3.80 8.81
C ARG A 207 6.07 2.63 8.68
N ARG A 208 6.47 1.41 9.05
CA ARG A 208 5.68 0.19 8.91
C ARG A 208 4.33 0.32 9.59
N LEU A 209 4.29 0.94 10.77
CA LEU A 209 3.04 1.15 11.50
C LEU A 209 2.15 2.21 10.86
N ASP A 210 2.73 3.23 10.20
CA ASP A 210 1.93 4.18 9.42
C ASP A 210 1.16 3.48 8.29
N GLU A 211 1.82 2.54 7.62
CA GLU A 211 1.24 1.78 6.52
C GLU A 211 0.11 0.84 6.97
N GLN A 212 0.08 0.49 8.27
CA GLN A 212 -0.89 -0.46 8.79
C GLN A 212 -2.27 0.14 9.07
N ALA A 213 -2.42 1.47 9.15
CA ALA A 213 -3.65 2.16 9.57
C ALA A 213 -4.13 1.73 10.97
N VAL A 214 -3.20 1.65 11.93
CA VAL A 214 -3.49 1.31 13.33
C VAL A 214 -4.04 2.55 14.05
N ALA A 215 -4.70 2.37 15.20
CA ALA A 215 -5.07 3.45 16.10
C ALA A 215 -3.94 3.73 17.11
N THR A 216 -3.32 2.67 17.63
CA THR A 216 -2.17 2.75 18.55
C THR A 216 -1.31 1.51 18.39
N ALA A 217 -0.04 1.60 18.78
CA ALA A 217 0.88 0.47 18.77
C ALA A 217 2.01 0.64 19.78
N THR A 218 2.58 -0.48 20.22
CA THR A 218 3.75 -0.53 21.11
C THR A 218 4.73 -1.56 20.57
N TYR A 219 6.01 -1.17 20.43
CA TYR A 219 7.09 -2.14 20.18
C TYR A 219 7.43 -2.84 21.51
N ILE A 220 7.41 -4.17 21.50
CA ILE A 220 7.51 -5.00 22.71
C ILE A 220 8.78 -5.85 22.77
N ALA A 221 9.46 -6.05 21.63
CA ALA A 221 10.74 -6.75 21.58
C ALA A 221 11.59 -6.33 20.38
N LEU A 222 12.89 -6.50 20.51
CA LEU A 222 13.91 -6.39 19.46
C LEU A 222 14.63 -7.73 19.36
N ALA A 223 14.90 -8.20 18.15
CA ALA A 223 15.75 -9.34 17.87
C ALA A 223 16.87 -8.93 16.90
N PRO A 224 18.04 -9.60 16.95
CA PRO A 224 19.16 -9.30 16.07
C PRO A 224 18.83 -9.61 14.60
N ASP A 225 17.86 -10.50 14.34
CA ASP A 225 17.43 -10.87 13.00
C ASP A 225 15.92 -11.13 12.89
N GLY A 226 15.46 -11.15 11.64
CA GLY A 226 14.09 -11.42 11.23
C GLY A 226 13.65 -12.88 11.39
N LEU A 227 14.57 -13.83 11.62
CA LEU A 227 14.22 -15.23 11.88
C LEU A 227 13.86 -15.44 13.35
N ALA A 228 14.66 -14.88 14.26
CA ALA A 228 14.41 -14.85 15.70
C ALA A 228 13.13 -14.07 16.01
N ILE A 229 12.92 -12.88 15.41
CA ILE A 229 11.70 -12.10 15.68
C ILE A 229 10.42 -12.83 15.23
N ARG A 230 10.49 -13.67 14.18
CA ARG A 230 9.34 -14.43 13.69
C ARG A 230 8.95 -15.58 14.59
N ARG A 231 9.92 -16.20 15.26
CA ARG A 231 9.63 -17.15 16.35
C ARG A 231 8.87 -16.48 17.48
N ALA A 232 9.25 -15.24 17.84
CA ALA A 232 8.51 -14.42 18.80
C ALA A 232 7.11 -14.02 18.30
N GLU A 233 6.96 -13.67 17.02
CA GLU A 233 5.67 -13.39 16.37
C GLU A 233 4.73 -14.60 16.45
N ASP A 234 5.23 -15.81 16.15
CA ASP A 234 4.49 -17.06 16.24
C ASP A 234 4.11 -17.40 17.68
N ALA A 235 5.02 -17.23 18.65
CA ALA A 235 4.75 -17.48 20.07
C ALA A 235 3.65 -16.57 20.61
N VAL A 236 3.68 -15.27 20.30
CA VAL A 236 2.62 -14.32 20.68
C VAL A 236 1.28 -14.73 20.05
N THR A 237 1.28 -15.17 18.79
CA THR A 237 0.05 -15.68 18.18
C THR A 237 -0.47 -16.94 18.85
N ALA A 238 0.41 -17.90 19.13
CA ALA A 238 0.04 -19.19 19.72
C ALA A 238 -0.45 -19.05 21.17
N LEU A 239 0.24 -18.25 21.98
CA LEU A 239 0.01 -18.15 23.43
C LEU A 239 -0.96 -17.01 23.78
N ALA A 240 -0.78 -15.81 23.23
CA ALA A 240 -1.62 -14.65 23.54
C ALA A 240 -2.86 -14.52 22.63
N LYS A 241 -3.02 -15.41 21.64
CA LYS A 241 -4.12 -15.44 20.66
C LYS A 241 -4.26 -14.14 19.86
N ILE A 242 -3.14 -13.44 19.63
CA ILE A 242 -3.10 -12.22 18.83
C ILE A 242 -2.71 -12.58 17.39
N PRO A 243 -3.57 -12.34 16.38
CA PRO A 243 -3.30 -12.75 15.00
C PRO A 243 -2.20 -11.92 14.34
N GLN A 244 -1.56 -12.48 13.31
CA GLN A 244 -0.51 -11.80 12.52
C GLN A 244 -1.08 -10.99 11.32
N VAL A 245 -2.37 -11.16 11.00
CA VAL A 245 -3.01 -10.59 9.81
C VAL A 245 -4.30 -9.87 10.19
N LYS A 246 -4.47 -8.67 9.63
CA LYS A 246 -5.76 -7.97 9.55
C LYS A 246 -6.03 -7.55 8.12
N GLN A 247 -7.19 -7.95 7.59
CA GLN A 247 -7.58 -7.67 6.21
C GLN A 247 -7.85 -6.18 5.99
N VAL A 248 -7.51 -5.65 4.81
CA VAL A 248 -7.69 -4.22 4.48
C VAL A 248 -9.14 -3.77 4.66
N ALA A 249 -10.11 -4.58 4.21
CA ALA A 249 -11.53 -4.28 4.40
C ALA A 249 -11.96 -4.23 5.88
N SER A 250 -11.33 -5.02 6.75
CA SER A 250 -11.56 -4.97 8.20
C SER A 250 -10.89 -3.75 8.83
N LYS A 251 -9.70 -3.35 8.35
CA LYS A 251 -9.07 -2.09 8.76
C LYS A 251 -9.94 -0.88 8.40
N TYR A 252 -10.49 -0.84 7.19
CA TYR A 252 -11.37 0.25 6.76
C TYR A 252 -12.62 0.33 7.66
N ARG A 253 -13.28 -0.81 7.90
CA ARG A 253 -14.45 -0.90 8.79
C ARG A 253 -14.14 -0.44 10.22
N ALA A 254 -12.94 -0.70 10.72
CA ALA A 254 -12.52 -0.25 12.04
C ALA A 254 -12.51 1.29 12.11
N TRP A 255 -11.98 1.96 11.09
CA TRP A 255 -11.93 3.43 11.04
C TRP A 255 -13.31 4.09 10.90
N THR A 256 -14.28 3.40 10.30
CA THR A 256 -15.66 3.91 10.16
C THR A 256 -16.56 3.50 11.32
N ASN A 257 -16.09 2.69 12.27
CA ASN A 257 -16.83 2.24 13.46
C ASN A 257 -15.86 2.07 14.66
N PRO A 258 -15.23 3.14 15.15
CA PRO A 258 -14.23 3.04 16.21
C PRO A 258 -14.85 2.81 17.59
N LEU A 259 -14.13 2.11 18.47
CA LEU A 259 -14.41 2.11 19.90
C LEU A 259 -14.03 3.46 20.53
N PRO A 260 -14.65 3.84 21.67
CA PRO A 260 -14.24 5.00 22.44
C PRO A 260 -12.75 4.97 22.82
N GLY A 261 -12.09 6.13 22.76
CA GLY A 261 -10.65 6.24 22.96
C GLY A 261 -10.14 5.68 24.30
N ALA A 262 -10.94 5.77 25.37
CA ALA A 262 -10.60 5.16 26.65
C ALA A 262 -10.60 3.62 26.59
N GLN A 263 -11.62 3.03 25.95
CA GLN A 263 -11.71 1.58 25.76
C GLN A 263 -10.57 1.07 24.87
N LEU A 264 -10.21 1.82 23.82
CA LEU A 264 -9.06 1.49 22.96
C LEU A 264 -7.74 1.44 23.73
N ARG A 265 -7.51 2.39 24.64
CA ARG A 265 -6.30 2.40 25.48
C ARG A 265 -6.25 1.18 26.38
N VAL A 266 -7.35 0.87 27.06
CA VAL A 266 -7.44 -0.32 27.94
C VAL A 266 -7.18 -1.59 27.13
N ALA A 267 -7.92 -1.80 26.03
CA ALA A 267 -7.76 -2.97 25.17
C ALA A 267 -6.32 -3.11 24.65
N HIS A 268 -5.67 -2.00 24.27
CA HIS A 268 -4.27 -2.05 23.84
C HIS A 268 -3.32 -2.48 24.96
N GLN A 269 -3.47 -1.93 26.17
CA GLN A 269 -2.59 -2.29 27.29
C GLN A 269 -2.77 -3.76 27.71
N GLU A 270 -4.00 -4.26 27.72
CA GLU A 270 -4.27 -5.68 27.97
C GLU A 270 -3.63 -6.58 26.92
N ALA A 271 -3.69 -6.20 25.63
CA ALA A 271 -3.05 -6.95 24.57
C ALA A 271 -1.52 -6.94 24.66
N VAL A 272 -0.92 -5.80 25.05
CA VAL A 272 0.52 -5.71 25.30
C VAL A 272 0.94 -6.58 26.48
N ALA A 273 0.16 -6.57 27.58
CA ALA A 273 0.43 -7.41 28.76
C ALA A 273 0.42 -8.91 28.39
N ARG A 274 -0.64 -9.39 27.72
CA ARG A 274 -0.71 -10.79 27.26
C ARG A 274 0.43 -11.16 26.31
N ALA A 275 0.83 -10.24 25.44
CA ALA A 275 1.96 -10.49 24.53
C ALA A 275 3.28 -10.58 25.29
N ARG A 276 3.49 -9.75 26.33
CA ARG A 276 4.68 -9.82 27.19
C ARG A 276 4.74 -11.14 27.97
N GLU A 277 3.61 -11.61 28.50
CA GLU A 277 3.51 -12.93 29.14
C GLU A 277 3.90 -14.05 28.16
N ALA A 278 3.40 -14.01 26.93
CA ALA A 278 3.77 -14.97 25.88
C ALA A 278 5.27 -14.94 25.55
N LEU A 279 5.90 -13.75 25.53
CA LEU A 279 7.35 -13.64 25.33
C LEU A 279 8.15 -14.15 26.52
N ALA A 280 7.66 -13.98 27.74
CA ALA A 280 8.31 -14.52 28.94
C ALA A 280 8.28 -16.07 28.92
N GLU A 281 7.16 -16.66 28.51
CA GLU A 281 7.03 -18.10 28.33
C GLU A 281 7.94 -18.63 27.21
N LEU A 282 8.06 -17.89 26.09
CA LEU A 282 9.02 -18.23 25.04
C LEU A 282 10.46 -18.21 25.58
N ALA A 283 10.85 -17.18 26.32
CA ALA A 283 12.19 -17.09 26.89
C ALA A 283 12.49 -18.22 27.90
N HIS A 284 11.45 -18.75 28.57
CA HIS A 284 11.59 -19.90 29.46
C HIS A 284 11.76 -21.22 28.69
N THR A 285 11.02 -21.41 27.59
CA THR A 285 10.97 -22.66 26.84
C THR A 285 12.02 -22.76 25.73
N ASP A 286 12.48 -21.64 25.20
CA ASP A 286 13.51 -21.53 24.16
C ASP A 286 14.48 -20.37 24.48
N PRO A 287 15.40 -20.56 25.45
CA PRO A 287 16.31 -19.51 25.93
C PRO A 287 17.32 -19.06 24.88
N GLU A 288 17.47 -19.81 23.78
CA GLU A 288 18.37 -19.50 22.68
C GLU A 288 17.80 -18.47 21.70
N VAL A 289 16.55 -18.00 21.88
CA VAL A 289 15.97 -16.92 21.06
C VAL A 289 16.40 -15.56 21.64
N PRO A 290 17.34 -14.83 21.00
CA PRO A 290 17.86 -13.58 21.55
C PRO A 290 16.84 -12.44 21.39
N LEU A 291 16.09 -12.15 22.46
CA LEU A 291 15.14 -11.05 22.50
C LEU A 291 15.54 -10.00 23.55
N THR A 292 15.57 -8.74 23.14
CA THR A 292 15.61 -7.60 24.04
C THR A 292 14.20 -7.06 24.22
N ALA A 293 13.72 -6.97 25.46
CA ALA A 293 12.39 -6.42 25.75
C ALA A 293 12.32 -4.92 25.44
N LEU A 294 11.20 -4.46 24.89
CA LEU A 294 10.93 -3.05 24.60
C LEU A 294 9.64 -2.58 25.29
N ASP A 295 9.60 -1.28 25.58
CA ASP A 295 8.40 -0.55 26.00
C ASP A 295 8.29 0.78 25.27
N GLU A 296 8.30 0.72 23.94
CA GLU A 296 8.36 1.91 23.09
C GLU A 296 7.00 2.14 22.40
N PRO A 297 6.22 3.16 22.81
CA PRO A 297 4.98 3.50 22.12
C PRO A 297 5.29 4.09 20.75
N TRP A 298 4.50 3.70 19.74
CA TRP A 298 4.58 4.32 18.43
C TRP A 298 3.81 5.64 18.40
N ILE A 299 4.45 6.66 17.81
CA ILE A 299 3.86 7.98 17.60
C ILE A 299 3.33 8.05 16.16
N PRO A 300 2.03 8.37 15.94
CA PRO A 300 1.46 8.54 14.61
C PRO A 300 2.13 9.63 13.78
N SER A 301 2.12 9.48 12.45
CA SER A 301 2.57 10.54 11.55
C SER A 301 1.62 11.74 11.61
N LEU A 302 2.14 12.96 11.44
CA LEU A 302 1.33 14.18 11.34
C LEU A 302 0.28 14.12 10.22
N ALA A 303 0.55 13.36 9.15
CA ALA A 303 -0.41 13.14 8.06
C ALA A 303 -1.68 12.40 8.52
N MET A 304 -1.61 11.73 9.67
CA MET A 304 -2.74 11.05 10.28
C MET A 304 -3.57 11.94 11.22
N ASN A 305 -3.15 13.17 11.50
CA ASN A 305 -3.81 14.04 12.49
C ASN A 305 -5.31 14.23 12.24
N ARG A 306 -5.71 14.37 10.97
CA ARG A 306 -7.11 14.52 10.56
C ARG A 306 -7.90 13.22 10.75
N PRO A 307 -7.49 12.06 10.20
CA PRO A 307 -8.13 10.79 10.55
C PRO A 307 -8.20 10.54 12.07
N TYR A 308 -7.14 10.86 12.80
CA TYR A 308 -7.07 10.67 14.25
C TYR A 308 -7.91 11.66 15.07
N ALA A 309 -8.34 12.78 14.49
CA ALA A 309 -9.25 13.69 15.18
C ALA A 309 -10.55 12.95 15.57
N ALA A 310 -11.07 12.13 14.65
CA ALA A 310 -12.21 11.24 14.89
C ALA A 310 -12.01 10.28 16.06
N LEU A 311 -10.78 9.84 16.34
CA LEU A 311 -10.49 8.91 17.45
C LEU A 311 -10.27 9.62 18.80
N ARG A 312 -9.93 10.91 18.80
CA ARG A 312 -9.58 11.67 20.01
C ARG A 312 -10.77 12.31 20.71
N ALA A 313 -11.91 12.44 20.04
CA ALA A 313 -13.10 13.00 20.64
C ALA A 313 -13.58 12.15 21.84
N GLN A 314 -14.16 12.81 22.86
CA GLN A 314 -14.64 12.15 24.09
C GLN A 314 -15.62 11.01 23.76
N SER A 315 -16.38 11.18 22.68
CA SER A 315 -17.01 10.11 21.89
C SER A 315 -16.45 10.21 20.48
N PRO A 316 -15.83 9.17 19.92
CA PRO A 316 -15.28 9.25 18.57
C PRO A 316 -16.43 9.40 17.58
N GLU A 317 -16.50 10.52 16.88
CA GLU A 317 -17.39 10.64 15.72
C GLU A 317 -16.78 9.82 14.59
N PRO A 318 -17.44 8.75 14.12
CA PRO A 318 -16.89 7.92 13.06
C PRO A 318 -16.73 8.74 11.78
N LEU A 319 -15.64 8.50 11.06
CA LEU A 319 -15.54 9.02 9.70
C LEU A 319 -16.61 8.34 8.84
N ALA A 320 -17.39 9.15 8.12
CA ALA A 320 -18.37 8.61 7.19
C ALA A 320 -17.66 7.75 6.14
N PRO A 321 -18.15 6.53 5.84
CA PRO A 321 -17.61 5.74 4.76
C PRO A 321 -17.91 6.43 3.42
N CYS A 322 -16.91 6.48 2.54
CA CYS A 322 -17.09 6.91 1.16
C CYS A 322 -17.05 5.72 0.22
N ASP A 323 -17.91 5.71 -0.80
CA ASP A 323 -17.71 4.82 -1.94
C ASP A 323 -16.39 5.18 -2.61
N SER A 324 -15.59 4.16 -2.90
CA SER A 324 -14.36 4.29 -3.70
C SER A 324 -14.62 4.80 -5.12
N GLY A 325 -15.87 4.88 -5.57
CA GLY A 325 -16.22 5.26 -6.93
C GLY A 325 -15.99 4.14 -7.95
N LEU A 326 -15.72 2.91 -7.47
CA LEU A 326 -15.66 1.74 -8.34
C LEU A 326 -17.02 1.50 -9.00
N GLU A 327 -18.13 1.62 -8.26
CA GLU A 327 -19.48 1.42 -8.80
C GLU A 327 -19.95 2.62 -9.63
N SER A 328 -19.75 3.84 -9.14
CA SER A 328 -20.13 5.07 -9.86
C SER A 328 -19.26 5.38 -11.08
N GLY A 329 -18.06 4.79 -11.17
CA GLY A 329 -17.08 5.02 -12.24
C GLY A 329 -16.22 6.28 -12.05
N ALA A 330 -16.43 7.06 -10.99
CA ALA A 330 -15.66 8.26 -10.70
C ALA A 330 -15.67 8.61 -9.20
N ALA A 331 -14.62 9.27 -8.75
CA ALA A 331 -14.50 9.83 -7.41
C ALA A 331 -13.74 11.17 -7.46
N GLY A 332 -14.12 12.15 -6.65
CA GLY A 332 -13.28 13.32 -6.45
C GLY A 332 -13.62 14.16 -5.23
N PHE A 333 -12.57 14.69 -4.61
CA PHE A 333 -12.62 15.28 -3.28
C PHE A 333 -11.34 16.05 -2.94
N PHE A 334 -11.39 16.86 -1.88
CA PHE A 334 -10.22 17.51 -1.30
C PHE A 334 -9.61 16.62 -0.22
N CYS A 335 -8.32 16.30 -0.36
CA CYS A 335 -7.61 15.44 0.57
C CYS A 335 -7.26 16.20 1.86
N THR A 336 -7.42 15.58 3.03
CA THR A 336 -7.07 16.21 4.32
C THR A 336 -5.97 15.46 5.08
N GLY A 337 -5.75 14.18 4.77
CA GLY A 337 -4.77 13.35 5.43
C GLY A 337 -4.85 11.90 4.97
N ALA A 338 -4.07 11.02 5.59
CA ALA A 338 -4.05 9.60 5.26
C ALA A 338 -3.81 8.72 6.50
N ALA A 339 -4.30 7.49 6.46
CA ALA A 339 -3.99 6.43 7.40
C ALA A 339 -3.80 5.11 6.64
N GLY A 340 -2.56 4.59 6.58
CA GLY A 340 -2.23 3.43 5.75
C GLY A 340 -2.59 3.62 4.27
N GLN A 341 -3.58 2.88 3.78
CA GLN A 341 -4.08 2.95 2.39
C GLN A 341 -5.37 3.77 2.27
N PHE A 342 -5.75 4.52 3.30
CA PHE A 342 -6.99 5.29 3.34
C PHE A 342 -6.66 6.78 3.33
N LEU A 343 -7.51 7.55 2.66
CA LEU A 343 -7.46 9.00 2.67
C LEU A 343 -8.64 9.54 3.48
N SER A 344 -8.41 10.55 4.31
CA SER A 344 -9.52 11.38 4.79
C SER A 344 -9.71 12.54 3.82
N ALA A 345 -10.97 12.89 3.56
CA ALA A 345 -11.30 13.88 2.54
C ALA A 345 -12.64 14.57 2.79
N HIS A 346 -12.93 15.63 2.04
CA HIS A 346 -14.22 16.32 2.01
C HIS A 346 -14.59 16.81 0.60
N THR A 347 -15.85 17.17 0.36
CA THR A 347 -16.35 17.70 -0.93
C THR A 347 -16.82 19.16 -0.85
N GLY A 348 -16.36 19.90 0.15
CA GLY A 348 -16.68 21.33 0.31
C GLY A 348 -16.70 21.79 1.77
N ASP A 349 -17.25 20.96 2.66
CA ASP A 349 -17.24 21.21 4.11
C ASP A 349 -16.09 20.43 4.77
N ALA A 350 -15.09 21.13 5.28
CA ALA A 350 -13.90 20.51 5.88
C ALA A 350 -14.19 19.76 7.19
N ASP A 351 -15.31 20.07 7.86
CA ASP A 351 -15.72 19.42 9.10
C ASP A 351 -16.51 18.12 8.81
N ALA A 352 -17.14 18.01 7.63
CA ALA A 352 -17.80 16.80 7.14
C ALA A 352 -16.81 15.82 6.46
N ALA A 353 -15.72 15.46 7.17
CA ALA A 353 -14.71 14.58 6.63
C ALA A 353 -15.19 13.11 6.55
N PHE A 354 -14.91 12.47 5.42
CA PHE A 354 -15.15 11.05 5.18
C PHE A 354 -13.85 10.30 4.91
N LEU A 355 -13.92 8.97 4.97
CA LEU A 355 -12.79 8.09 4.69
C LEU A 355 -12.95 7.43 3.32
N VAL A 356 -11.90 7.48 2.49
CA VAL A 356 -11.84 6.87 1.16
C VAL A 356 -10.93 5.65 1.18
N ASN A 357 -11.45 4.50 0.76
CA ASN A 357 -10.68 3.27 0.64
C ASN A 357 -9.89 3.20 -0.68
N THR A 358 -8.73 3.85 -0.75
CA THR A 358 -7.92 3.86 -1.99
C THR A 358 -7.25 2.51 -2.30
N ALA A 359 -7.25 1.55 -1.36
CA ALA A 359 -6.80 0.20 -1.65
C ALA A 359 -7.69 -0.50 -2.70
N ALA A 360 -8.94 -0.04 -2.85
CA ALA A 360 -9.86 -0.52 -3.88
C ALA A 360 -9.38 -0.20 -5.31
N TRP A 361 -8.63 0.89 -5.47
CA TRP A 361 -8.04 1.32 -6.74
C TRP A 361 -6.72 0.64 -7.06
N ARG A 362 -6.20 -0.20 -6.15
CA ARG A 362 -4.91 -0.84 -6.34
C ARG A 362 -4.87 -1.59 -7.67
N ASN A 363 -3.87 -1.23 -8.47
CA ASN A 363 -3.59 -1.76 -9.80
C ASN A 363 -4.65 -1.47 -10.87
N VAL A 364 -5.58 -0.56 -10.60
CA VAL A 364 -6.66 -0.19 -11.52
C VAL A 364 -6.22 0.99 -12.37
N LEU A 365 -6.61 0.97 -13.65
CA LEU A 365 -6.48 2.10 -14.55
C LEU A 365 -7.38 3.25 -14.09
N VAL A 366 -6.83 4.46 -14.02
CA VAL A 366 -7.52 5.68 -13.66
C VAL A 366 -7.16 6.80 -14.62
N GLU A 367 -8.08 7.73 -14.79
CA GLU A 367 -7.93 8.94 -15.59
C GLU A 367 -8.22 10.14 -14.70
N PRO A 368 -7.38 11.19 -14.66
CA PRO A 368 -7.68 12.39 -13.90
C PRO A 368 -9.01 13.01 -14.34
N ALA A 369 -9.80 13.47 -13.38
CA ALA A 369 -11.11 14.05 -13.64
C ALA A 369 -11.40 15.20 -12.67
N GLN A 370 -12.42 16.01 -12.99
CA GLN A 370 -12.83 17.19 -12.22
C GLN A 370 -14.21 16.99 -11.54
N GLU A 371 -14.66 15.73 -11.41
CA GLU A 371 -15.95 15.38 -10.82
C GLU A 371 -15.87 15.29 -9.29
N PHE A 372 -16.94 15.65 -8.58
CA PHE A 372 -17.03 15.48 -7.13
C PHE A 372 -17.83 14.24 -6.76
N THR A 373 -17.35 13.51 -5.75
CA THR A 373 -18.07 12.39 -5.16
C THR A 373 -19.36 12.88 -4.51
N ARG A 374 -20.47 12.19 -4.75
CA ARG A 374 -21.71 12.45 -4.01
C ARG A 374 -21.65 11.72 -2.67
N VAL A 375 -21.43 12.47 -1.59
CA VAL A 375 -21.43 11.91 -0.24
C VAL A 375 -22.83 12.04 0.35
N ARG A 376 -23.44 10.92 0.73
CA ARG A 376 -24.62 10.95 1.60
C ARG A 376 -24.15 11.23 3.01
N VAL A 377 -24.01 12.50 3.37
CA VAL A 377 -23.89 12.87 4.77
C VAL A 377 -25.25 12.55 5.39
N GLN A 378 -25.30 11.55 6.28
CA GLN A 378 -26.46 11.38 7.15
C GLN A 378 -26.55 12.65 8.01
N GLY A 379 -27.32 13.62 7.55
CA GLY A 379 -27.70 14.75 8.38
C GLY A 379 -28.39 14.19 9.62
N SER A 380 -27.85 14.49 10.79
CA SER A 380 -28.54 14.26 12.05
C SER A 380 -29.87 15.01 11.95
N LEU A 381 -30.97 14.27 11.79
CA LEU A 381 -32.30 14.84 12.01
C LEU A 381 -32.35 15.14 13.51
N PHE A 382 -32.38 16.43 13.83
CA PHE A 382 -32.63 16.94 15.17
C PHE A 382 -33.94 16.40 15.76
#